data_AF-A0A256H802-F1
#
_entry.id   AF-A0A256H802-F1
#
_cell.length_a   1.000
_cell.length_b   1.000
_cell.length_c   1.000
_cell.angle_alpha   90.00
_cell.angle_beta   90.00
_cell.angle_gamma   90.00
#
_symmetry.space_group_name_H-M   'P 1'
#
loop_
_entity.id
_entity.type
_entity.pdbx_description
1 polymer ?
#
loop_
_entity_poly.entity_id
_entity_poly.type
_entity_poly.pdbx_seq_one_letter_code
_entity_poly.pdbx_strand_id
1 'polypeptide(L)'
;MTDIIDKAAMALSAGLMLLGLVGMGIVEILAGAPYSPVPITNEAGEVVATPLISPQIRTGVVLAGIAVLGLYAAYKIATPLADDAEAGHETVAD
;
A
#
# COMPACT_ATOMS: atom_id res chain seq x y z
N MET A 1 2.90 -17.20 -16.31
CA MET A 1 4.05 -16.28 -16.22
C MET A 1 3.47 -14.92 -15.84
N THR A 2 3.85 -14.35 -14.70
CA THR A 2 3.32 -13.05 -14.25
C THR A 2 3.82 -11.94 -15.20
N ASP A 3 2.91 -11.14 -15.75
CA ASP A 3 3.25 -10.05 -16.67
C ASP A 3 4.09 -8.98 -15.94
N ILE A 4 4.86 -8.18 -16.67
CA ILE A 4 5.60 -7.05 -16.09
C ILE A 4 4.66 -6.06 -15.40
N ILE A 5 3.44 -5.88 -15.90
CA ILE A 5 2.41 -5.04 -15.30
C ILE A 5 1.94 -5.63 -13.97
N ASP A 6 1.69 -6.93 -13.91
CA ASP A 6 1.30 -7.62 -12.69
C ASP A 6 2.38 -7.45 -11.61
N LYS A 7 3.66 -7.63 -11.99
CA LYS A 7 4.79 -7.48 -11.09
C LYS A 7 4.97 -6.04 -10.63
N ALA A 8 4.81 -5.07 -11.52
CA ALA A 8 4.90 -3.65 -11.19
C ALA A 8 3.78 -3.23 -10.22
N ALA A 9 2.53 -3.64 -10.47
CA ALA A 9 1.39 -3.34 -9.61
C ALA A 9 1.58 -3.92 -8.20
N MET A 10 2.00 -5.18 -8.10
CA MET A 10 2.28 -5.82 -6.81
C MET A 10 3.47 -5.16 -6.08
N ALA A 11 4.58 -4.92 -6.78
CA ALA A 11 5.77 -4.34 -6.16
C ALA A 11 5.53 -2.89 -5.70
N LEU A 12 4.85 -2.08 -6.51
CA LEU A 12 4.54 -0.70 -6.17
C LEU A 12 3.55 -0.62 -5.00
N SER A 13 2.44 -1.36 -5.05
CA SER A 13 1.45 -1.33 -3.97
C SER A 13 2.03 -1.83 -2.65
N ALA A 14 2.72 -2.97 -2.65
CA ALA A 14 3.38 -3.51 -1.46
C ALA A 14 4.49 -2.58 -0.97
N GLY A 15 5.30 -2.03 -1.87
CA GLY A 15 6.37 -1.09 -1.54
C GLY A 15 5.85 0.17 -0.86
N LEU A 16 4.77 0.77 -1.38
CA LEU A 16 4.14 1.95 -0.78
C LEU A 16 3.55 1.62 0.60
N MET A 17 2.83 0.51 0.74
CA MET A 17 2.28 0.10 2.04
C MET A 17 3.38 -0.17 3.07
N LEU A 18 4.44 -0.90 2.70
CA LEU A 18 5.57 -1.17 3.59
C LEU A 18 6.34 0.10 3.95
N LEU A 19 6.51 1.03 3.00
CA LEU A 19 7.13 2.31 3.25
C LEU A 19 6.33 3.11 4.29
N GLY A 20 5.01 3.21 4.14
CA GLY A 20 4.16 3.95 5.08
C GLY A 20 4.01 3.28 6.46
N LEU A 21 3.92 1.94 6.50
CA LEU A 21 3.75 1.20 7.75
C LEU A 21 5.06 1.09 8.53
N VAL A 22 6.12 0.60 7.88
CA VAL A 22 7.38 0.24 8.53
C VAL A 22 8.49 1.23 8.19
N GLY A 23 8.67 1.57 6.91
CA GLY A 23 9.79 2.40 6.45
C GLY A 23 9.84 3.76 7.15
N MET A 24 8.72 4.47 7.22
CA MET A 24 8.61 5.74 7.94
C MET A 24 8.82 5.57 9.46
N GLY A 25 8.46 4.42 10.03
CA GLY A 25 8.75 4.10 11.44
C GLY A 25 10.26 3.95 11.69
N ILE A 26 10.99 3.31 10.77
CA ILE A 26 12.44 3.21 10.83
C ILE A 26 13.08 4.60 10.75
N VAL A 27 12.62 5.45 9.84
CA VAL A 27 13.10 6.84 9.74
C VAL A 27 12.87 7.61 11.04
N GLU A 28 11.69 7.45 11.66
CA GLU A 28 11.38 8.09 12.95
C GLU A 28 12.33 7.62 14.07
N ILE A 29 12.61 6.30 14.15
CA ILE A 29 13.55 5.73 15.13
C ILE A 29 14.95 6.32 14.97
N LEU A 30 15.41 6.47 13.73
CA LEU A 30 16.72 7.06 13.43
C LEU A 30 16.76 8.56 13.75
N ALA A 31 15.64 9.26 13.61
CA ALA A 31 15.52 10.68 13.91
C ALA A 31 15.45 10.99 15.41
N GLY A 32 14.96 10.04 16.23
CA GLY A 32 14.89 10.16 17.68
C GLY A 32 13.46 10.36 18.21
N ALA A 33 13.35 10.86 19.45
CA ALA A 33 12.06 11.13 20.07
C ALA A 33 11.19 12.07 19.20
N PRO A 34 9.87 11.86 19.09
CA PRO A 34 9.02 11.18 20.08
C PRO A 34 8.77 9.68 19.87
N TYR A 35 9.31 9.05 18.81
CA TYR A 35 9.06 7.65 18.45
C TYR A 35 7.56 7.29 18.32
N SER A 36 6.72 8.28 18.04
CA SER A 36 5.28 8.16 17.99
C SER A 36 4.76 8.71 16.67
N PRO A 37 3.78 8.05 16.01
CA PRO A 37 3.16 8.57 14.80
C PRO A 37 2.13 9.66 15.07
N VAL A 38 1.89 10.03 16.34
CA VAL A 38 0.93 11.08 16.74
C VAL A 38 1.59 12.07 17.70
N PRO A 39 1.13 13.34 17.72
CA PRO A 39 1.60 14.31 18.69
C PRO A 39 1.47 13.82 20.13
N ILE A 40 2.50 14.07 20.94
CA ILE A 40 2.48 13.76 22.36
C ILE A 40 2.02 15.01 23.11
N THR A 41 1.05 14.84 24.02
CA THR A 41 0.51 15.92 24.85
C THR A 41 0.87 15.74 26.32
N ASN A 42 0.93 16.84 27.07
CA ASN A 42 1.00 16.80 28.54
C ASN A 42 -0.41 16.62 29.17
N GLU A 43 -0.49 16.60 30.51
CA GLU A 43 -1.77 16.47 31.23
C GLU A 43 -2.73 17.64 31.00
N ALA A 44 -2.22 18.81 30.60
CA ALA A 44 -3.02 19.97 30.23
C ALA A 44 -3.52 19.93 28.77
N GLY A 45 -3.10 18.92 27.99
CA GLY A 45 -3.46 18.77 26.57
C GLY A 45 -2.59 19.59 25.61
N GLU A 46 -1.53 20.22 26.08
CA GLU A 46 -0.59 20.96 25.23
C GLU A 46 0.35 19.99 24.51
N VAL A 47 0.60 20.25 23.22
CA VAL A 47 1.52 19.44 22.42
C VAL A 47 2.96 19.73 22.83
N VAL A 48 3.65 18.70 23.32
CA VAL A 48 5.06 18.80 23.78
C VAL A 48 6.05 18.21 22.77
N ALA A 49 5.58 17.37 21.85
CA ALA A 49 6.39 16.84 20.75
C ALA A 49 5.52 16.45 19.57
N THR A 50 6.04 16.65 18.36
CA THR A 50 5.39 16.28 17.09
C THR A 50 6.24 15.26 16.34
N PRO A 51 5.61 14.32 15.61
CA PRO A 51 6.36 13.39 14.76
C PRO A 51 7.10 14.14 13.64
N LEU A 52 8.21 13.56 13.18
CA LEU A 52 8.94 14.04 12.01
C LEU A 52 8.07 13.91 10.75
N ILE A 53 7.41 12.76 10.59
CA ILE A 53 6.49 12.53 9.48
C ILE A 53 5.05 12.61 9.98
N SER A 54 4.29 13.55 9.43
CA SER A 54 2.91 13.76 9.86
C SER A 54 2.02 12.53 9.62
N PRO A 55 0.99 12.30 10.46
CA PRO A 55 0.05 11.20 10.28
C PRO A 55 -0.60 11.18 8.88
N GLN A 56 -0.85 12.36 8.31
CA GLN A 56 -1.48 12.51 7.00
C GLN A 56 -0.60 11.98 5.87
N ILE A 57 0.72 12.25 5.93
CA ILE A 57 1.65 11.73 4.92
C ILE A 57 1.77 10.22 5.04
N ARG A 58 1.88 9.70 6.26
CA ARG A 58 1.93 8.25 6.51
C ARG A 58 0.70 7.55 5.95
N THR A 59 -0.48 8.02 6.33
CA THR A 59 -1.75 7.47 5.84
C THR A 59 -1.90 7.64 4.33
N GLY A 60 -1.51 8.80 3.79
CA GLY A 60 -1.55 9.07 2.36
C GLY A 60 -0.72 8.08 1.55
N VAL A 61 0.49 7.74 1.99
CA VAL A 61 1.35 6.75 1.31
C VAL A 61 0.77 5.34 1.38
N VAL A 62 0.23 4.93 2.54
CA VAL A 62 -0.43 3.61 2.66
C VAL A 62 -1.66 3.55 1.75
N LEU A 63 -2.49 4.59 1.76
CA LEU A 63 -3.67 4.69 0.89
C LEU A 63 -3.29 4.72 -0.59
N ALA A 64 -2.16 5.33 -0.97
CA ALA A 64 -1.68 5.28 -2.34
C ALA A 64 -1.33 3.84 -2.76
N GLY A 65 -0.71 3.05 -1.88
CA GLY A 65 -0.45 1.63 -2.14
C GLY A 65 -1.74 0.82 -2.31
N ILE A 66 -2.74 1.07 -1.47
CA ILE A 66 -4.07 0.45 -1.58
C ILE A 66 -4.77 0.88 -2.87
N ALA A 67 -4.68 2.17 -3.23
CA ALA A 67 -5.28 2.70 -4.45
C ALA A 67 -4.67 2.05 -5.70
N VAL A 68 -3.34 1.89 -5.76
CA VAL A 68 -2.66 1.17 -6.85
C VAL A 68 -3.17 -0.26 -6.96
N LEU A 69 -3.26 -0.97 -5.83
CA LEU A 69 -3.74 -2.34 -5.80
C LEU A 69 -5.21 -2.44 -6.25
N GLY A 70 -6.06 -1.55 -5.75
CA GLY A 70 -7.47 -1.49 -6.09
C GLY A 70 -7.71 -1.16 -7.57
N LEU A 71 -6.96 -0.22 -8.13
CA LEU A 71 -7.02 0.11 -9.56
C LEU A 71 -6.59 -1.08 -10.43
N TYR A 72 -5.51 -1.76 -10.04
CA TYR A 72 -5.05 -2.95 -10.76
C TYR A 72 -6.06 -4.11 -10.68
N ALA A 73 -6.66 -4.34 -9.51
CA ALA A 73 -7.72 -5.33 -9.35
C ALA A 73 -8.93 -4.99 -10.23
N ALA A 74 -9.37 -3.73 -10.25
CA ALA A 74 -10.45 -3.27 -11.11
C ALA A 74 -10.13 -3.46 -12.61
N TYR A 75 -8.89 -3.17 -13.02
CA TYR A 75 -8.41 -3.43 -14.37
C TYR A 75 -8.54 -4.92 -14.73
N LYS A 76 -8.05 -5.83 -13.90
CA LYS A 76 -8.12 -7.28 -14.16
C LYS A 76 -9.57 -7.80 -14.25
N ILE A 77 -10.49 -7.24 -13.46
CA ILE A 77 -11.91 -7.57 -13.54
C ILE A 77 -12.53 -7.06 -14.86
N ALA A 78 -12.17 -5.85 -15.29
CA ALA A 78 -12.70 -5.24 -16.50
C ALA A 78 -12.11 -5.83 -17.80
N THR A 79 -10.90 -6.40 -17.74
CA THR A 79 -10.21 -7.02 -18.87
C THR A 79 -9.84 -8.48 -18.58
N PRO A 80 -10.83 -9.40 -18.53
CA PRO A 80 -10.53 -10.83 -18.47
C PRO A 80 -9.75 -11.23 -19.73
N LEU A 81 -8.68 -12.01 -19.56
CA LEU A 81 -7.93 -12.54 -20.70
C LEU A 81 -8.84 -13.50 -21.48
N ALA A 82 -8.77 -13.43 -22.81
CA ALA A 82 -9.48 -14.34 -23.71
C ALA A 82 -9.09 -15.82 -23.50
N ASP A 83 -8.00 -16.09 -22.78
CA ASP A 83 -7.48 -17.43 -22.49
C ASP A 83 -8.47 -18.29 -21.65
N ASP A 84 -9.31 -17.67 -20.81
CA ASP A 84 -10.36 -18.39 -20.06
C ASP A 84 -11.53 -18.82 -20.96
N ALA A 85 -11.71 -18.19 -22.13
CA ALA A 85 -12.76 -18.54 -23.08
C ALA A 85 -12.40 -19.79 -23.91
N GLU A 86 -11.10 -20.07 -24.13
CA GLU A 86 -10.63 -21.24 -24.86
C GLU A 86 -10.66 -22.51 -23.99
N ALA A 87 -10.22 -22.40 -22.71
CA ALA A 87 -10.20 -23.53 -21.77
C ALA A 87 -11.61 -24.05 -21.39
N GLY A 88 -12.64 -23.21 -21.47
CA GLY A 88 -14.03 -23.60 -21.22
C GLY A 88 -14.68 -24.40 -22.36
N HIS A 89 -14.13 -24.34 -23.57
CA HIS A 89 -14.67 -25.05 -24.74
C HIS A 89 -14.06 -26.44 -24.94
N GLU A 90 -12.85 -26.70 -24.44
CA GLU A 90 -12.16 -27.99 -24.60
C GLU A 90 -12.62 -29.08 -23.63
N THR A 91 -13.23 -28.72 -22.50
CA THR A 91 -13.66 -29.69 -21.46
C THR A 91 -15.07 -30.26 -21.67
N VAL A 92 -15.77 -29.86 -22.73
CA VAL A 92 -17.15 -30.33 -23.04
C VAL A 92 -17.16 -31.40 -24.14
N ALA A 93 -15.99 -31.87 -24.59
CA ALA A 93 -15.87 -32.89 -25.64
C ALA A 93 -15.07 -34.12 -25.15
N ASP A 94 -15.68 -34.93 -24.27
CA ASP A 94 -15.50 -36.40 -24.19
C ASP A 94 -16.67 -37.05 -23.44
#